data_AF-A0AAV0KCG3-F1
#
_entry.id   AF-A0AAV0KCG3-F1
#
_cell.length_a   1.000
_cell.length_b   1.000
_cell.length_c   1.000
_cell.angle_alpha   90.00
_cell.angle_beta   90.00
_cell.angle_gamma   90.00
#
_symmetry.space_group_name_H-M   'P 1'
#
loop_
_entity.id
_entity.type
_entity.pdbx_description
1 polymer ?
#
loop_
_entity_poly.entity_id
_entity_poly.type
_entity_poly.pdbx_seq_one_letter_code
_entity_poly.pdbx_strand_id
1 'polypeptide(L)'
;MSVEVLDGNTIVKFVGDEEAFTVSVHELFVNLDSDHDGQLSYSEMLKELQSLRVFETHFGIDESMSPSELASEYESLFTKFDHDSNGKVDLEEFKAETRQMMLAMASGMGFLPVQMVLEEDSLLKKAVEWETAMLAA
;
A
#
# COMPACT_ATOMS: atom_id res chain seq x y z
N MET A 1 4.11 -6.60 -12.65
CA MET A 1 4.88 -5.34 -12.87
C MET A 1 4.55 -4.68 -14.20
N SER A 2 4.04 -3.44 -14.16
CA SER A 2 3.78 -2.60 -15.34
C SER A 2 4.21 -1.15 -15.06
N VAL A 3 4.61 -0.41 -16.10
CA VAL A 3 4.99 1.00 -15.97
C VAL A 3 3.76 1.86 -16.19
N GLU A 4 3.35 2.60 -15.17
CA GLU A 4 2.17 3.44 -15.19
C GLU A 4 2.52 4.90 -14.87
N VAL A 5 1.68 5.82 -15.37
CA VAL A 5 1.75 7.24 -15.02
C VAL A 5 0.70 7.51 -13.96
N LEU A 6 1.13 8.04 -12.82
CA LEU A 6 0.29 8.28 -11.66
C LEU A 6 0.31 9.77 -11.30
N ASP A 7 -0.88 10.34 -11.12
CA ASP A 7 -1.07 11.72 -10.66
C ASP A 7 -1.66 11.73 -9.23
N GLY A 8 -1.35 12.76 -8.46
CA GLY A 8 -1.90 12.92 -7.11
C GLY A 8 -3.43 13.03 -7.13
N ASN A 9 -3.97 13.65 -8.18
CA ASN A 9 -5.40 13.77 -8.39
C ASN A 9 -6.07 12.41 -8.67
N THR A 10 -5.40 11.51 -9.37
CA THR A 10 -5.87 10.12 -9.60
C THR A 10 -6.07 9.41 -8.26
N ILE A 11 -5.06 9.48 -7.38
CA ILE A 11 -5.13 8.87 -6.05
C ILE A 11 -6.26 9.49 -5.22
N VAL A 12 -6.37 10.83 -5.19
CA VAL A 12 -7.42 11.51 -4.41
C VAL A 12 -8.81 11.13 -4.88
N LYS A 13 -9.02 11.04 -6.19
CA LYS A 13 -10.31 10.61 -6.76
C LYS A 13 -10.62 9.15 -6.46
N PHE A 14 -9.65 8.26 -6.65
CA PHE A 14 -9.79 6.84 -6.34
C PHE A 14 -10.13 6.61 -4.86
N VAL A 15 -9.41 7.28 -3.97
CA VAL A 15 -9.68 7.24 -2.51
C VAL A 15 -11.02 7.90 -2.15
N GLY A 16 -11.51 8.82 -2.98
CA GLY A 16 -12.83 9.43 -2.87
C GLY A 16 -13.96 8.49 -3.29
N ASP A 17 -13.70 7.56 -4.21
CA ASP A 17 -14.61 6.49 -4.59
C ASP A 17 -14.55 5.38 -3.54
N GLU A 18 -15.37 5.52 -2.49
CA GLU A 18 -15.36 4.61 -1.36
C GLU A 18 -15.70 3.16 -1.74
N GLU A 19 -16.52 2.93 -2.77
CA GLU A 19 -16.82 1.57 -3.24
C GLU A 19 -15.58 0.94 -3.89
N ALA A 20 -14.99 1.61 -4.88
CA ALA A 20 -13.80 1.11 -5.59
C ALA A 20 -12.61 0.95 -4.63
N PHE A 21 -12.41 1.92 -3.73
CA PHE A 21 -11.37 1.88 -2.71
C PHE A 21 -11.58 0.73 -1.73
N THR A 22 -12.79 0.56 -1.19
CA THR A 22 -13.07 -0.50 -0.21
C THR A 22 -12.87 -1.88 -0.82
N VAL A 23 -13.35 -2.12 -2.06
CA VAL A 23 -13.13 -3.40 -2.76
C VAL A 23 -11.64 -3.65 -2.96
N SER A 24 -10.90 -2.64 -3.42
CA SER A 24 -9.46 -2.77 -3.69
C SER A 24 -8.65 -3.05 -2.43
N VAL A 25 -8.96 -2.36 -1.33
CA VAL A 25 -8.34 -2.54 -0.02
C VAL A 25 -8.69 -3.91 0.57
N HIS A 26 -9.94 -4.33 0.46
CA HIS A 26 -10.37 -5.63 0.94
C HIS A 26 -9.68 -6.78 0.18
N GLU A 27 -9.55 -6.68 -1.14
CA GLU A 27 -8.80 -7.66 -1.93
C GLU A 27 -7.33 -7.72 -1.51
N LEU A 28 -6.70 -6.57 -1.27
CA LEU A 28 -5.34 -6.53 -0.73
C LEU A 28 -5.28 -7.17 0.65
N PHE A 29 -6.20 -6.81 1.55
CA PHE A 29 -6.29 -7.36 2.90
C PHE A 29 -6.41 -8.88 2.88
N VAL A 30 -7.30 -9.44 2.07
CA VAL A 30 -7.48 -10.90 1.92
C VAL A 30 -6.22 -11.58 1.36
N ASN A 31 -5.46 -10.89 0.51
CA ASN A 31 -4.20 -11.42 0.00
C ASN A 31 -3.09 -11.41 1.07
N LEU A 32 -3.11 -10.42 1.96
CA LEU A 32 -2.18 -10.32 3.09
C LEU A 32 -2.53 -11.33 4.21
N ASP A 33 -3.83 -11.47 4.50
CA ASP A 33 -4.42 -12.35 5.53
C ASP A 33 -4.32 -13.81 5.10
N SER A 34 -3.19 -14.43 5.44
CA SER A 34 -2.83 -15.78 4.99
C SER A 34 -3.54 -16.86 5.80
N ASP A 35 -3.87 -16.59 7.07
CA ASP A 35 -4.61 -17.50 7.93
C ASP A 35 -6.13 -17.28 7.91
N HIS A 36 -6.58 -16.22 7.23
CA HIS A 36 -7.98 -15.85 7.07
C HIS A 36 -8.70 -15.64 8.41
N ASP A 37 -7.98 -15.13 9.42
CA ASP A 37 -8.53 -14.81 10.73
C ASP A 37 -9.24 -13.45 10.78
N GLY A 38 -9.17 -12.68 9.69
CA GLY A 38 -9.77 -11.35 9.56
C GLY A 38 -8.94 -10.23 10.16
N GLN A 39 -7.69 -10.49 10.54
CA GLN A 39 -6.72 -9.56 11.12
C GLN A 39 -5.34 -9.78 10.48
N LEU A 40 -4.58 -8.71 10.23
CA LEU A 40 -3.21 -8.85 9.76
C LEU A 40 -2.26 -8.89 10.94
N SER A 41 -1.56 -10.02 11.08
CA SER A 41 -0.45 -10.13 12.00
C SER A 41 0.81 -9.45 11.45
N TYR A 42 1.73 -9.07 12.36
CA TYR A 42 3.05 -8.55 11.98
C TYR A 42 3.78 -9.47 10.99
N SER A 43 3.70 -10.79 11.18
CA SER A 43 4.31 -11.77 10.29
C SER A 43 3.75 -11.75 8.88
N GLU A 44 2.46 -11.53 8.72
CA GLU A 44 1.78 -11.49 7.42
C GLU A 44 2.12 -10.22 6.66
N MET A 45 2.05 -9.06 7.33
CA MET A 45 2.48 -7.79 6.74
C MET A 45 3.96 -7.81 6.37
N LEU A 46 4.82 -8.37 7.23
CA LEU A 46 6.27 -8.44 6.97
C LEU A 46 6.60 -9.34 5.78
N LYS A 47 5.92 -10.49 5.64
CA LYS A 47 6.10 -11.40 4.51
C LYS A 47 5.77 -10.73 3.18
N GLU A 48 4.74 -9.90 3.17
CA GLU A 48 4.29 -9.19 1.98
C GLU A 48 5.15 -7.96 1.68
N LEU A 49 5.60 -7.21 2.68
CA LEU A 49 6.60 -6.13 2.47
C LEU A 49 7.95 -6.67 1.96
N GLN A 50 8.35 -7.86 2.41
CA GLN A 50 9.49 -8.59 1.85
C GLN A 50 9.23 -9.04 0.41
N SER A 51 8.01 -9.51 0.11
CA SER A 51 7.59 -9.93 -1.24
C SER A 51 7.54 -8.76 -2.22
N LEU A 52 7.05 -7.61 -1.77
CA LEU A 52 6.96 -6.35 -2.52
C LEU A 52 8.32 -5.69 -2.78
N ARG A 53 9.43 -6.33 -2.37
CA ARG A 53 10.79 -5.86 -2.63
C ARG A 53 11.02 -4.42 -2.16
N VAL A 54 10.30 -3.95 -1.14
CA VAL A 54 10.34 -2.54 -0.65
C VAL A 54 11.78 -2.13 -0.29
N PHE A 55 12.61 -3.09 0.14
CA PHE A 55 14.01 -2.89 0.47
C PHE A 55 14.99 -3.68 -0.42
N GLU A 56 14.54 -4.26 -1.53
CA GLU A 56 15.44 -5.04 -2.40
C GLU A 56 16.28 -4.09 -3.28
N THR A 57 17.36 -3.54 -2.70
CA THR A 57 18.57 -3.00 -3.37
C THR A 57 18.43 -2.01 -4.55
N HIS A 58 17.22 -1.60 -4.91
CA HIS A 58 16.91 -0.78 -6.08
C HIS A 58 16.20 0.53 -5.73
N PHE A 59 15.83 0.72 -4.45
CA PHE A 59 15.37 2.01 -3.90
C PHE A 59 16.51 2.97 -3.53
N GLY A 60 17.76 2.69 -3.95
CA GLY A 60 18.91 3.56 -3.69
C GLY A 60 19.41 3.54 -2.25
N ILE A 61 18.93 2.63 -1.42
CA ILE A 61 19.54 2.30 -0.13
C ILE A 61 20.67 1.30 -0.44
N ASP A 62 21.86 1.82 -0.66
CA ASP A 62 23.10 1.09 -0.95
C ASP A 62 23.68 0.40 0.30
N GLU A 63 22.82 -0.09 1.19
CA GLU A 63 23.25 -0.77 2.41
C GLU A 63 22.39 -2.01 2.62
N SER A 64 23.02 -3.16 2.47
CA SER A 64 22.50 -4.45 2.92
C SER A 64 22.25 -4.39 4.43
N MET A 65 21.10 -3.83 4.83
CA MET A 65 20.68 -3.82 6.22
C MET A 65 20.53 -5.24 6.72
N SER A 66 21.01 -5.48 7.94
CA SER A 66 20.86 -6.79 8.55
C SER A 66 19.36 -7.11 8.73
N PRO A 67 18.96 -8.41 8.71
CA PRO A 67 17.57 -8.81 8.90
C PRO A 67 16.94 -8.23 10.19
N SER A 68 17.75 -7.95 11.22
CA SER A 68 17.27 -7.34 12.47
C SER A 68 17.02 -5.84 12.35
N GLU A 69 17.79 -5.10 11.55
CA GLU A 69 17.58 -3.67 11.33
C GLU A 69 16.32 -3.44 10.47
N LEU A 70 16.14 -4.25 9.43
CA LEU A 70 14.91 -4.25 8.63
C LEU A 70 13.69 -4.58 9.48
N ALA A 71 13.79 -5.56 10.39
CA ALA A 71 12.69 -5.91 11.29
C ALA A 71 12.26 -4.71 12.17
N SER A 72 13.22 -3.91 12.65
CA SER A 72 12.91 -2.72 13.47
C SER A 72 12.24 -1.60 12.67
N GLU A 73 12.62 -1.40 11.41
CA GLU A 73 11.94 -0.45 10.51
C GLU A 73 10.54 -0.94 10.15
N TYR A 74 10.39 -2.24 9.88
CA TYR A 74 9.08 -2.85 9.65
C TYR A 74 8.19 -2.81 10.89
N GLU A 75 8.74 -3.00 12.09
CA GLU A 75 8.01 -2.85 13.35
C GLU A 75 7.50 -1.41 13.48
N SER A 76 8.35 -0.42 13.22
CA SER A 76 7.97 1.00 13.25
C SER A 76 6.91 1.37 12.21
N LEU A 77 6.92 0.71 11.04
CA LEU A 77 5.86 0.85 10.05
C LEU A 77 4.57 0.16 10.51
N PHE A 78 4.66 -1.05 11.06
CA PHE A 78 3.52 -1.79 11.57
C PHE A 78 2.80 -1.04 12.70
N THR A 79 3.54 -0.42 13.63
CA THR A 79 2.95 0.39 14.72
C THR A 79 2.17 1.61 14.20
N LYS A 80 2.34 2.02 12.94
CA LYS A 80 1.49 3.06 12.35
C LYS A 80 0.13 2.51 11.92
N PHE A 81 0.10 1.27 11.43
CA PHE A 81 -1.13 0.59 11.04
C PHE A 81 -1.93 0.07 12.26
N ASP A 82 -1.23 -0.43 13.29
CA ASP A 82 -1.81 -0.92 14.55
C ASP A 82 -2.12 0.25 15.49
N HIS A 83 -3.32 0.86 15.34
CA HIS A 83 -3.68 2.08 16.05
C HIS A 83 -4.06 1.82 17.51
N ASP A 84 -4.64 0.65 17.79
CA ASP A 84 -5.01 0.25 19.15
C ASP A 84 -3.87 -0.48 19.89
N SER A 85 -2.74 -0.72 19.22
CA SER A 85 -1.56 -1.42 19.76
C SER A 85 -1.90 -2.82 20.27
N ASN A 86 -2.89 -3.47 19.65
CA ASN A 86 -3.31 -4.83 20.01
C ASN A 86 -2.38 -5.91 19.41
N GLY A 87 -1.43 -5.51 18.54
CA GLY A 87 -0.47 -6.39 17.86
C GLY A 87 -1.00 -6.99 16.56
N LYS A 88 -2.16 -6.54 16.09
CA LYS A 88 -2.86 -6.95 14.88
C LYS A 88 -3.48 -5.73 14.21
N VAL A 89 -3.77 -5.84 12.91
CA VAL A 89 -4.42 -4.77 12.16
C VAL A 89 -5.73 -5.29 11.60
N ASP A 90 -6.86 -4.75 12.08
CA ASP A 90 -8.17 -5.10 11.54
C ASP A 90 -8.39 -4.45 10.16
N LEU A 91 -9.36 -4.95 9.38
CA LEU A 91 -9.69 -4.40 8.06
C LEU A 91 -10.01 -2.89 8.11
N GLU A 92 -10.71 -2.43 9.14
CA GLU A 92 -11.08 -1.02 9.30
C GLU A 92 -9.87 -0.14 9.55
N GLU A 93 -8.93 -0.59 10.38
CA GLU A 93 -7.66 0.11 10.65
C GLU A 93 -6.78 0.12 9.41
N PHE A 94 -6.66 -1.02 8.74
CA PHE A 94 -5.93 -1.16 7.49
C PHE A 94 -6.49 -0.22 6.42
N LYS A 95 -7.82 -0.15 6.29
CA LYS A 95 -8.49 0.76 5.36
C LYS A 95 -8.24 2.22 5.71
N ALA A 96 -8.37 2.60 6.98
CA ALA A 96 -8.19 3.98 7.43
C ALA A 96 -6.74 4.45 7.22
N GLU A 97 -5.76 3.62 7.58
CA GLU A 97 -4.35 3.99 7.46
C GLU A 97 -3.89 3.98 6.01
N THR A 98 -4.28 2.98 5.23
CA THR A 98 -4.03 2.93 3.78
C THR A 98 -4.58 4.18 3.09
N ARG A 99 -5.78 4.63 3.50
CA ARG A 99 -6.39 5.86 2.99
C ARG A 99 -5.53 7.08 3.29
N GLN A 100 -5.09 7.24 4.54
CA GLN A 100 -4.25 8.37 4.92
C GLN A 100 -2.91 8.35 4.19
N MET A 101 -2.28 7.18 4.07
CA MET A 101 -1.00 7.03 3.37
C MET A 101 -1.14 7.40 1.88
N MET A 102 -2.18 6.92 1.20
CA MET A 102 -2.44 7.28 -0.20
C MET A 102 -2.68 8.79 -0.37
N LEU A 103 -3.45 9.42 0.52
CA LEU A 103 -3.67 10.88 0.47
C LEU A 103 -2.39 11.67 0.76
N ALA A 104 -1.55 11.18 1.69
CA ALA A 104 -0.25 11.78 1.99
C ALA A 104 0.70 11.66 0.78
N MET A 105 0.72 10.51 0.10
CA MET A 105 1.46 10.31 -1.14
C MET A 105 0.97 11.26 -2.24
N ALA A 106 -0.35 11.36 -2.43
CA ALA A 106 -0.95 12.30 -3.37
C ALA A 106 -0.55 13.76 -3.08
N SER A 107 -0.56 14.14 -1.81
CA SER A 107 -0.14 15.48 -1.37
C SER A 107 1.37 15.70 -1.57
N GLY A 108 2.19 14.66 -1.41
CA GLY A 108 3.64 14.70 -1.60
C GLY A 108 4.10 14.72 -3.06
N MET A 109 3.35 14.09 -3.98
CA MET A 109 3.64 14.12 -5.42
C MET A 109 3.42 15.51 -6.03
N GLY A 110 2.58 16.35 -5.42
CA GLY A 110 2.26 17.67 -5.93
C GLY A 110 1.44 17.62 -7.22
N PHE A 111 1.69 18.55 -8.13
CA PHE A 111 0.91 18.73 -9.37
C PHE A 111 1.50 18.02 -10.60
N LEU A 112 2.62 17.32 -10.46
CA LEU A 112 3.29 16.69 -11.58
C LEU A 112 3.04 15.18 -11.56
N PRO A 113 2.59 14.59 -12.67
CA PRO A 113 2.45 13.15 -12.77
C PRO A 113 3.82 12.48 -12.71
N VAL A 114 3.90 11.34 -12.03
CA VAL A 114 5.12 10.55 -11.85
C VAL A 114 4.95 9.22 -12.58
N GLN A 115 5.99 8.79 -13.29
CA GLN A 115 6.04 7.47 -13.90
C GLN A 115 6.65 6.47 -12.93
N MET A 116 5.93 5.39 -12.62
CA MET A 116 6.34 4.40 -11.62
C MET A 116 6.11 2.97 -12.13
N VAL A 117 6.91 2.02 -11.64
CA VAL A 117 6.67 0.59 -11.85
C VAL A 117 5.74 0.12 -10.74
N LEU A 118 4.58 -0.41 -11.11
CA LEU A 118 3.56 -0.88 -10.18
C LEU A 118 3.35 -2.39 -10.34
N GLU A 119 3.13 -3.07 -9.22
CA GLU A 119 2.68 -4.46 -9.23
C GLU A 119 1.21 -4.57 -9.63
N GLU A 120 0.84 -5.71 -10.23
CA GLU A 120 -0.52 -5.93 -10.75
C GLU A 120 -1.58 -5.81 -9.66
N ASP A 121 -1.29 -6.30 -8.46
CA ASP A 121 -2.23 -6.26 -7.32
C ASP A 121 -2.06 -5.03 -6.41
N SER A 122 -1.22 -4.06 -6.81
CA SER A 122 -0.98 -2.87 -5.99
C SER A 122 -2.16 -1.89 -6.03
N LEU A 123 -2.44 -1.22 -4.90
CA LEU A 123 -3.52 -0.22 -4.83
C LEU A 123 -3.32 0.95 -5.79
N LEU A 124 -2.07 1.34 -6.04
CA LEU A 124 -1.76 2.39 -7.00
C LEU A 124 -2.06 1.94 -8.43
N LYS A 125 -1.85 0.66 -8.76
CA LYS A 125 -2.22 0.10 -10.07
C LYS A 125 -3.74 0.13 -10.24
N LYS A 126 -4.49 -0.31 -9.23
CA LYS A 126 -5.95 -0.24 -9.21
C LYS A 126 -6.47 1.19 -9.36
N ALA A 127 -5.80 2.17 -8.76
CA ALA A 127 -6.15 3.58 -8.93
C ALA A 127 -5.99 4.06 -10.39
N VAL A 128 -4.91 3.66 -11.07
CA VAL A 128 -4.68 3.99 -12.49
C VAL A 128 -5.69 3.27 -13.40
N GLU A 129 -5.99 2.00 -13.12
CA GLU A 129 -6.98 1.24 -13.87
C GLU A 129 -8.38 1.82 -13.70
N TRP A 130 -8.75 2.22 -12.49
CA TRP A 130 -10.02 2.90 -12.19
C TRP A 130 -10.15 4.21 -12.98
N GLU A 131 -9.11 5.05 -13.01
CA GLU A 131 -9.15 6.28 -13.81
C GLU A 131 -9.20 6.00 -15.31
N THR A 132 -8.42 5.02 -15.79
CA THR A 132 -8.43 4.61 -17.20
C THR A 132 -9.82 4.10 -17.62
N ALA A 133 -10.47 3.31 -16.78
CA ALA A 133 -11.83 2.83 -17.01
C ALA A 133 -12.84 3.99 -17.01
N MET A 134 -12.68 4.97 -16.13
CA MET A 134 -13.54 6.16 -16.07
C MET A 134 -13.37 7.07 -17.30
N LEU A 135 -12.16 7.15 -17.87
CA LEU A 135 -11.87 7.91 -19.09
C LEU A 135 -12.33 7.19 -20.37
N ALA A 136 -12.46 5.86 -20.31
CA ALA A 136 -12.90 5.03 -21.43
C ALA A 136 -14.44 4.87 -21.52
N ALA A 137 -15.16 5.24 -20.45
CA ALA A 137 -16.63 5.23 -20.36
C ALA A 137 -17.26 6.51 -20.92
#